data_AF-A0A1J3IMM0-F1
#
_entry.id   AF-A0A1J3IMM0-F1
#
_cell.length_a   1.000
_cell.length_b   1.000
_cell.length_c   1.000
_cell.angle_alpha   90.00
_cell.angle_beta   90.00
_cell.angle_gamma   90.00
#
_symmetry.space_group_name_H-M   'P 1'
#
loop_
_entity.id
_entity.type
_entity.pdbx_description
1 polymer ?
#
loop_
_entity_poly.entity_id
_entity_poly.type
_entity_poly.pdbx_seq_one_letter_code
_entity_poly.pdbx_strand_id
1 'polypeptide(L)' 'DARRVRPSIESALKNLGYMGSVTISAMGDLEKIPCQVLQGLSSTGVAVTHCLSEMVNTHFFDDIDEFKSLNPPPATIM' A
#
# COMPACT_ATOMS: atom_id res chain seq x y z
N ASP A 1 8.56 14.28 0.34
CA ASP A 1 7.37 14.47 -0.52
C ASP A 1 6.69 13.11 -0.67
N ALA A 2 5.47 12.97 -0.15
CA ALA A 2 4.70 11.73 -0.17
C ALA A 2 4.42 11.24 -1.60
N ARG A 3 4.37 12.15 -2.58
CA ARG A 3 4.17 11.82 -4.00
C ARG A 3 5.32 11.02 -4.60
N ARG A 4 6.46 10.93 -3.90
CA ARG A 4 7.61 10.13 -4.36
C ARG A 4 7.54 8.67 -3.92
N VAL A 5 6.65 8.29 -3.00
CA VAL A 5 6.56 6.94 -2.45
C VAL A 5 6.28 5.92 -3.55
N ARG A 6 5.17 6.07 -4.29
CA ARG A 6 4.83 5.15 -5.38
C ARG A 6 5.90 5.07 -6.48
N PRO A 7 6.36 6.18 -7.10
CA PRO A 7 7.38 6.10 -8.14
C PRO A 7 8.69 5.46 -7.66
N SER A 8 9.05 5.65 -6.39
CA SER A 8 10.26 5.03 -5.82
C SER A 8 10.10 3.52 -5.65
N ILE A 9 8.93 3.06 -5.16
CA ILE A 9 8.62 1.64 -5.04
C ILE A 9 8.56 0.98 -6.42
N GLU A 10 7.81 1.56 -7.38
CA GLU A 10 7.72 1.02 -8.74
C GLU A 10 9.08 0.95 -9.44
N SER A 11 9.92 1.97 -9.27
CA SER A 11 11.30 1.96 -9.78
C SER A 11 12.15 0.86 -9.15
N ALA A 12 12.06 0.67 -7.83
CA ALA A 12 12.77 -0.40 -7.13
C ALA A 12 12.31 -1.79 -7.60
N LEU A 13 11.00 -2.02 -7.73
CA LEU A 13 10.43 -3.26 -8.26
C LEU A 13 10.89 -3.53 -9.69
N LYS A 14 10.88 -2.50 -10.54
CA LYS A 14 11.39 -2.59 -11.92
C LYS A 14 12.87 -2.99 -11.95
N ASN A 15 13.69 -2.41 -11.08
CA ASN A 15 15.12 -2.73 -10.97
C ASN A 15 15.36 -4.16 -10.46
N LEU A 16 14.42 -4.75 -9.72
CA LEU A 16 14.42 -6.16 -9.32
C LEU A 16 13.87 -7.10 -10.41
N GLY A 17 13.45 -6.58 -11.57
CA GLY A 17 12.92 -7.35 -12.69
C GLY A 17 11.40 -7.60 -12.63
N TYR A 18 10.68 -6.99 -11.69
CA TYR A 18 9.21 -7.10 -11.63
C TYR A 18 8.57 -6.18 -12.66
N MET A 19 7.91 -6.75 -13.68
CA MET A 19 7.24 -6.03 -14.77
C MET A 19 5.71 -6.05 -14.67
N GLY A 20 5.14 -6.63 -13.60
CA GLY A 20 3.70 -6.74 -13.40
C GLY A 20 3.05 -5.42 -12.98
N SER A 21 1.71 -5.40 -12.95
CA SER A 21 0.97 -4.32 -12.30
C SER A 21 1.31 -4.29 -10.80
N VAL A 22 1.36 -3.09 -10.22
CA VAL A 22 1.65 -2.86 -8.81
C VAL A 22 0.46 -2.13 -8.18
N THR A 23 -0.12 -2.73 -7.16
CA THR A 23 -1.07 -2.08 -6.25
C THR A 23 -0.33 -1.74 -4.97
N ILE A 24 -0.51 -0.51 -4.45
CA ILE A 24 0.15 -0.06 -3.22
C ILE A 24 -0.92 0.42 -2.25
N SER A 25 -1.00 -0.22 -1.09
CA SER A 25 -1.87 0.17 0.01
C SER A 25 -1.03 0.62 1.20
N ALA A 26 -1.50 1.65 1.90
CA ALA A 26 -0.93 2.18 3.12
C ALA A 26 -2.01 2.23 4.19
N MET A 27 -1.70 1.75 5.39
CA MET A 27 -2.64 1.70 6.51
C MET A 27 -2.03 2.37 7.73
N GLY A 28 -2.85 3.09 8.49
CA GLY A 28 -2.44 3.66 9.77
C GLY A 28 -3.44 4.66 10.35
N ASP A 29 -3.07 5.23 11.49
CA ASP A 29 -3.88 6.23 12.18
C ASP A 29 -3.78 7.57 11.43
N LEU A 30 -4.70 7.78 10.48
CA LEU A 30 -4.69 8.97 9.61
C LEU A 30 -4.94 10.27 10.39
N GLU A 31 -5.53 10.22 11.59
CA GLU A 31 -5.74 11.42 12.41
C GLU A 31 -4.40 12.00 12.91
N LYS A 32 -3.37 11.16 13.01
CA LYS A 32 -2.01 11.55 13.40
C LYS A 32 -1.13 11.98 12.22
N ILE A 33 -1.63 11.91 10.98
CA ILE A 33 -0.86 12.19 9.78
C ILE A 33 -1.33 13.52 9.16
N PRO A 34 -0.41 14.45 8.81
CA PRO A 34 -0.80 15.69 8.15
C PRO A 34 -1.56 15.45 6.84
N CYS A 35 -2.67 16.17 6.64
CA CYS A 35 -3.54 16.03 5.46
C CYS A 35 -2.77 16.13 4.12
N GLN A 36 -1.77 17.01 4.04
CA GLN A 36 -0.92 17.15 2.84
C GLN A 36 -0.14 15.88 2.50
N VAL A 37 0.25 15.09 3.50
CA VAL A 37 0.93 13.79 3.31
C VAL A 37 -0.07 12.78 2.75
N LEU A 38 -1.26 12.70 3.34
CA LEU A 38 -2.34 11.80 2.89
C LEU A 38 -2.74 12.10 1.44
N GLN A 39 -2.98 13.38 1.12
CA GLN A 39 -3.26 13.84 -0.24
C GLN A 39 -2.10 13.53 -1.18
N GLY A 40 -0.85 13.70 -0.74
CA GLY A 40 0.33 13.36 -1.52
C GLY A 40 0.39 11.87 -1.87
N LEU A 41 0.07 10.96 -0.94
CA LEU A 41 -0.03 9.53 -1.20
C LEU A 41 -1.16 9.22 -2.19
N SER A 42 -2.39 9.65 -1.86
CA SER A 42 -3.58 9.36 -2.65
C SER A 42 -3.53 9.93 -4.06
N SER A 43 -2.92 11.11 -4.27
CA SER A 43 -2.74 11.70 -5.60
C SER A 43 -1.88 10.87 -6.55
N THR A 44 -1.09 9.93 -6.02
CA THR A 44 -0.32 8.97 -6.82
C THR A 44 -1.02 7.63 -6.98
N GLY A 45 -2.20 7.42 -6.41
CA GLY A 45 -2.91 6.15 -6.45
C GLY A 45 -2.48 5.14 -5.39
N VAL A 46 -1.79 5.58 -4.33
CA VAL A 46 -1.64 4.78 -3.11
C VAL A 46 -2.98 4.78 -2.39
N ALA A 47 -3.55 3.61 -2.15
CA ALA A 47 -4.77 3.47 -1.34
C ALA A 47 -4.40 3.72 0.13
N VAL A 48 -5.11 4.63 0.80
CA VAL A 48 -4.81 4.99 2.19
C VAL A 48 -6.00 4.62 3.07
N THR A 49 -5.80 3.67 3.97
CA THR A 49 -6.84 3.12 4.84
C THR A 49 -6.63 3.60 6.28
N HIS A 50 -7.67 4.16 6.89
CA HIS A 50 -7.63 4.50 8.31
C HIS A 50 -7.73 3.25 9.16
N CYS A 51 -6.79 3.09 10.08
CA CYS A 51 -6.77 2.02 11.05
C CYS A 51 -6.20 2.53 12.36
N LEU A 52 -6.89 2.26 13.46
CA LEU A 52 -6.35 2.53 14.79
C LEU A 52 -5.10 1.67 15.02
N SER A 53 -4.08 2.27 15.65
CA SER A 53 -2.78 1.61 15.85
C SER A 53 -2.87 0.25 16.54
N GLU A 54 -3.88 0.04 17.39
CA GLU A 54 -4.11 -1.22 18.11
C GLU A 54 -4.63 -2.36 17.21
N MET A 55 -5.21 -2.02 16.05
CA MET A 55 -5.84 -2.98 15.13
C MET A 55 -5.06 -3.19 13.83
N VAL A 56 -3.94 -2.48 13.63
CA VAL A 56 -3.16 -2.54 12.37
C VAL A 56 -2.74 -3.98 12.03
N ASN A 57 -2.32 -4.77 13.03
CA ASN A 57 -1.90 -6.15 12.78
C ASN A 57 -3.05 -7.04 12.32
N THR A 58 -4.25 -6.88 12.90
CA THR A 58 -5.44 -7.66 12.53
C THR A 58 -5.88 -7.31 11.12
N HIS A 59 -6.02 -6.01 10.83
CA HIS A 59 -6.43 -5.56 9.50
C HIS A 59 -5.40 -5.91 8.41
N PHE A 60 -4.10 -5.87 8.73
CA PHE A 60 -3.07 -6.30 7.79
C PHE A 60 -3.18 -7.80 7.47
N PHE A 61 -3.52 -8.63 8.46
CA PHE A 61 -3.75 -10.05 8.25
C PHE A 61 -4.98 -10.30 7.38
N ASP A 62 -6.09 -9.59 7.66
CA ASP A 62 -7.33 -9.69 6.89
C ASP A 62 -7.13 -9.27 5.43
N ASP A 63 -6.42 -8.16 5.17
CA ASP A 63 -6.10 -7.69 3.81
C ASP A 63 -5.26 -8.72 3.03
N ILE A 64 -4.29 -9.37 3.68
CA ILE A 64 -3.49 -10.43 3.05
C ILE A 64 -4.33 -11.67 2.76
N ASP A 65 -5.19 -12.08 3.69
CA ASP A 65 -6.04 -13.25 3.50
C ASP A 65 -7.06 -13.04 2.37
N GLU A 66 -7.68 -11.86 2.33
CA GLU A 66 -8.57 -11.44 1.25
C GLU A 66 -7.82 -11.43 -0.09
N PHE A 67 -6.63 -10.81 -0.16
CA PHE A 67 -5.83 -10.82 -1.38
C PHE A 67 -5.57 -12.24 -1.88
N LYS A 68 -5.17 -13.15 -0.99
CA LYS A 68 -4.90 -14.55 -1.36
C LYS A 68 -6.14 -15.28 -1.85
N SER A 69 -7.30 -15.00 -1.26
CA SER A 69 -8.59 -15.57 -1.67
C SER A 69 -8.98 -15.11 -3.08
N LEU A 70 -8.74 -13.82 -3.40
CA LEU A 70 -9.15 -13.21 -4.66
C LEU A 70 -8.14 -13.37 -5.81
N ASN A 71 -6.86 -13.63 -5.50
CA ASN A 71 -5.78 -13.63 -6.49
C ASN A 71 -5.06 -15.00 -6.51
N PRO A 72 -5.54 -15.98 -7.31
CA PRO A 72 -4.86 -17.26 -7.46
C PRO A 72 -3.49 -17.08 -8.14
N PRO A 73 -2.54 -18.02 -7.95
CA PRO A 73 -1.22 -17.92 -8.57
C PRO A 73 -1.28 -17.81 -10.11
N PRO A 74 -0.38 -17.03 -10.75
CA PRO A 74 0.70 -16.26 -10.13
C PRO A 74 0.24 -14.90 -9.58
N ALA A 75 0.48 -14.67 -8.29
CA ALA A 75 0.27 -13.40 -7.59
C ALA A 75 1.37 -13.21 -6.54
N THR A 76 1.78 -11.97 -6.29
CA THR A 76 2.88 -11.64 -5.37
C THR A 76 2.40 -10.59 -4.36
N ILE A 77 2.70 -10.84 -3.08
CA ILE A 77 2.56 -9.87 -1.99
C ILE A 77 3.98 -9.49 -1.54
N MET A 78 4.22 -8.21 -1.25
CA MET A 78 5.50 -7.69 -0.74
C MET A 78 5.28 -6.79 0.47
#